data_AF-A0A7M3ZQ30-F1
#
_entry.id   AF-A0A7M3ZQ30-F1
#
_cell.length_a   1.000
_cell.length_b   1.000
_cell.length_c   1.000
_cell.angle_alpha   90.00
_cell.angle_beta   90.00
_cell.angle_gamma   90.00
#
_symmetry.space_group_name_H-M   'P 1'
#
loop_
_entity.id
_entity.type
_entity.pdbx_description
1 polymer ?
#
loop_
_entity_poly.entity_id
_entity_poly.type
_entity_poly.pdbx_seq_one_letter_code
_entity_poly.pdbx_strand_id
1 'polypeptide(L)'
;MVSVSLAGCFGEAEVEDEVVDLGVWTFERPELTWYHFPDAVDAWGNTSFPFEGRNVPYPAVGTYYGIGMSTFEPTMGITESDTLFMSSYGNGPAGSTAVVACDLIGMTEALDYSCENVYDPLLPIANSNDPYIYVDQWTSRIMKFDMHALMGMTVEWSDDDGAS
;
A
#
# COMPACT_ATOMS: atom_id res chain seq x y z
N MET A 1 -26.98 -80.72 -7.54
CA MET A 1 -27.37 -79.35 -7.14
C MET A 1 -26.13 -78.50 -7.32
N VAL A 2 -26.09 -77.66 -8.37
CA VAL A 2 -24.94 -76.81 -8.69
C VAL A 2 -25.30 -75.41 -8.21
N SER A 3 -24.61 -74.91 -7.20
CA SER A 3 -24.71 -73.53 -6.71
C SER A 3 -23.60 -72.71 -7.33
N VAL A 4 -23.96 -71.71 -8.14
CA VAL A 4 -23.03 -70.71 -8.67
C VAL A 4 -23.13 -69.47 -7.78
N SER A 5 -22.01 -69.05 -7.20
CA SER A 5 -21.89 -67.79 -6.49
C SER A 5 -21.72 -66.64 -7.49
N LEU A 6 -22.72 -65.76 -7.59
CA LEU A 6 -22.55 -64.46 -8.25
C LEU A 6 -21.71 -63.55 -7.33
N ALA A 7 -20.42 -63.45 -7.60
CA ALA A 7 -19.58 -62.39 -7.05
C ALA A 7 -19.69 -61.18 -8.00
N GLY A 8 -20.61 -60.27 -7.70
CA GLY A 8 -20.66 -58.96 -8.35
C GLY A 8 -19.56 -58.06 -7.79
N CYS A 9 -18.71 -57.52 -8.66
CA CYS A 9 -17.80 -56.44 -8.32
C CYS A 9 -18.66 -55.18 -8.13
N PHE A 10 -19.01 -54.86 -6.89
CA PHE A 10 -19.53 -53.54 -6.55
C PHE A 10 -18.36 -52.58 -6.72
N GLY A 11 -18.42 -51.76 -7.78
CA GLY A 11 -17.54 -50.62 -7.94
C GLY A 11 -17.61 -49.76 -6.68
N GLU A 12 -16.46 -49.24 -6.26
CA GLU A 12 -16.35 -48.31 -5.15
C GLU A 12 -17.34 -47.17 -5.36
N ALA A 13 -18.09 -46.81 -4.31
CA ALA A 13 -19.09 -45.76 -4.42
C ALA A 13 -18.40 -44.48 -4.90
N GLU A 14 -18.82 -43.95 -6.04
CA GLU A 14 -18.38 -42.64 -6.50
C GLU A 14 -18.79 -41.64 -5.42
N VAL A 15 -17.79 -41.10 -4.73
CA VAL A 15 -17.99 -39.99 -3.80
C VAL A 15 -18.33 -38.81 -4.69
N GLU A 16 -19.61 -38.43 -4.74
CA GLU A 16 -20.01 -37.18 -5.36
C GLU A 16 -19.35 -36.05 -4.56
N ASP A 17 -18.35 -35.40 -5.15
CA ASP A 17 -17.79 -34.18 -4.61
C ASP A 17 -18.93 -33.15 -4.50
N GLU A 18 -19.31 -32.79 -3.27
CA GLU A 18 -20.27 -31.70 -3.05
C GLU A 18 -19.70 -30.43 -3.68
N VAL A 19 -20.32 -29.98 -4.78
CA VAL A 19 -19.97 -28.71 -5.41
C VAL A 19 -20.40 -27.59 -4.46
N VAL A 20 -19.46 -27.11 -3.65
CA VAL A 20 -19.67 -25.92 -2.82
C VAL A 20 -19.84 -24.73 -3.75
N ASP A 21 -21.02 -24.12 -3.75
CA ASP A 21 -21.25 -22.85 -4.44
C ASP A 21 -20.49 -21.74 -3.69
N LEU A 22 -19.29 -21.42 -4.20
CA LEU A 22 -18.42 -20.40 -3.63
C LEU A 22 -18.86 -18.97 -3.98
N GLY A 23 -19.86 -18.79 -4.86
CA GLY A 23 -20.31 -17.48 -5.31
C GLY A 23 -19.17 -16.61 -5.84
N VAL A 24 -18.98 -15.42 -5.25
CA VAL A 24 -17.90 -14.49 -5.60
C VAL A 24 -16.57 -14.79 -4.89
N TRP A 25 -16.58 -15.64 -3.87
CA TRP A 25 -15.43 -15.97 -3.03
C TRP A 25 -14.64 -17.14 -3.62
N THR A 26 -14.21 -16.96 -4.87
CA THR A 26 -13.54 -17.99 -5.69
C THR A 26 -12.04 -18.14 -5.40
N PHE A 27 -11.55 -17.52 -4.32
CA PHE A 27 -10.13 -17.45 -3.96
C PHE A 27 -9.95 -17.73 -2.46
N GLU A 28 -8.73 -18.08 -2.07
CA GLU A 28 -8.37 -18.25 -0.66
C GLU A 28 -8.17 -16.89 0.00
N ARG A 29 -8.73 -16.68 1.21
CA ARG A 29 -8.51 -15.45 1.98
C ARG A 29 -7.09 -15.41 2.52
N PRO A 30 -6.26 -14.43 2.17
CA PRO A 30 -4.96 -14.25 2.83
C PRO A 30 -5.15 -13.99 4.33
N GLU A 31 -4.26 -14.52 5.17
CA GLU A 31 -4.39 -14.46 6.64
C GLU A 31 -4.52 -13.03 7.20
N LEU A 32 -3.86 -12.05 6.56
CA LEU A 32 -3.84 -10.65 6.98
C LEU A 32 -4.85 -9.76 6.24
N THR A 33 -5.75 -10.36 5.45
CA THR A 33 -6.76 -9.61 4.68
C THR A 33 -8.13 -9.76 5.33
N TRP A 34 -8.83 -8.63 5.48
CA TRP A 34 -10.18 -8.59 6.02
C TRP A 34 -11.13 -7.88 5.07
N TYR A 35 -12.20 -8.56 4.67
CA TYR A 35 -13.28 -8.02 3.87
C TYR A 35 -14.43 -7.65 4.80
N HIS A 36 -14.89 -6.40 4.78
CA HIS A 36 -15.92 -5.94 5.73
C HIS A 36 -16.93 -4.98 5.11
N PHE A 37 -18.13 -4.96 5.68
CA PHE A 37 -19.14 -3.92 5.46
C PHE A 37 -18.79 -2.63 6.26
N PRO A 38 -19.43 -1.49 5.97
CA PRO A 38 -19.14 -0.21 6.66
C PRO A 38 -19.18 -0.28 8.20
N ASP A 39 -20.01 -1.15 8.77
CA ASP A 39 -20.16 -1.33 10.22
C ASP A 39 -19.16 -2.33 10.82
N ALA A 40 -18.01 -2.56 10.17
CA ALA A 40 -16.99 -3.52 10.61
C ALA A 40 -17.50 -4.96 10.75
N VAL A 41 -18.52 -5.34 9.97
CA VAL A 41 -19.08 -6.70 9.92
C VAL A 41 -18.33 -7.50 8.87
N ASP A 42 -17.84 -8.69 9.21
CA ASP A 42 -17.15 -9.59 8.27
C ASP A 42 -18.05 -9.90 7.08
N ALA A 43 -17.52 -9.65 5.89
CA ALA A 43 -18.19 -9.91 4.63
C ALA A 43 -17.79 -11.27 4.04
N TRP A 44 -16.71 -11.88 4.53
CA TRP A 44 -16.14 -13.10 3.97
C TRP A 44 -17.15 -14.26 3.96
N GLY A 45 -17.30 -14.92 2.80
CA GLY A 45 -18.20 -16.06 2.65
C GLY A 45 -19.69 -15.71 2.68
N ASN A 46 -20.04 -14.42 2.74
CA ASN A 46 -21.45 -14.01 2.67
C ASN A 46 -21.98 -14.25 1.25
N THR A 47 -23.09 -14.97 1.14
CA THR A 47 -23.79 -15.26 -0.13
C THR A 47 -25.17 -14.60 -0.21
N SER A 48 -25.60 -13.94 0.86
CA SER A 48 -26.91 -13.24 0.93
C SER A 48 -26.85 -11.82 0.37
N PHE A 49 -25.66 -11.21 0.34
CA PHE A 49 -25.45 -9.90 -0.25
C PHE A 49 -25.10 -10.01 -1.74
N PRO A 50 -25.73 -9.22 -2.63
CA PRO A 50 -25.39 -9.20 -4.05
C PRO A 50 -24.09 -8.42 -4.27
N PHE A 51 -22.96 -9.13 -4.23
CA PHE A 51 -21.65 -8.57 -4.56
C PHE A 51 -21.54 -8.31 -6.07
N GLU A 52 -21.79 -7.08 -6.51
CA GLU A 52 -21.80 -6.67 -7.92
C GLU A 52 -20.99 -5.38 -8.16
N GLY A 53 -20.52 -5.18 -9.38
CA GLY A 53 -19.77 -3.99 -9.80
C GLY A 53 -18.51 -3.75 -8.96
N ARG A 54 -18.39 -2.55 -8.37
CA ARG A 54 -17.24 -2.16 -7.53
C ARG A 54 -17.20 -2.86 -6.16
N ASN A 55 -18.28 -3.53 -5.78
CA ASN A 55 -18.36 -4.25 -4.51
C ASN A 55 -17.97 -5.72 -4.65
N VAL A 56 -17.65 -6.21 -5.87
CA VAL A 56 -17.16 -7.59 -6.06
C VAL A 56 -15.80 -7.73 -5.34
N PRO A 57 -15.68 -8.68 -4.39
CA PRO A 57 -14.40 -8.97 -3.75
C PRO A 57 -13.37 -9.44 -4.79
N TYR A 58 -12.14 -8.97 -4.66
CA TYR A 58 -11.02 -9.42 -5.47
C TYR A 58 -9.80 -9.63 -4.56
N PRO A 59 -8.96 -10.64 -4.84
CA PRO A 59 -7.73 -10.83 -4.09
C PRO A 59 -6.78 -9.67 -4.38
N ALA A 60 -6.53 -8.84 -3.37
CA ALA A 60 -5.49 -7.81 -3.43
C ALA A 60 -4.18 -8.40 -2.93
N VAL A 61 -3.22 -8.57 -3.85
CA VAL A 61 -1.83 -8.94 -3.51
C VAL A 61 -0.99 -7.67 -3.62
N GLY A 62 -0.47 -7.21 -2.49
CA GLY A 62 0.46 -6.08 -2.42
C GLY A 62 1.89 -6.57 -2.24
N THR A 63 2.84 -5.82 -2.79
CA THR A 63 4.25 -5.93 -2.42
C THR A 63 4.61 -4.71 -1.58
N TYR A 64 5.45 -4.91 -0.57
CA TYR A 64 5.94 -3.83 0.29
C TYR A 64 7.31 -3.38 -0.21
N TYR A 65 7.41 -2.10 -0.60
CA TYR A 65 8.66 -1.44 -0.93
C TYR A 65 9.01 -0.47 0.19
N GLY A 66 10.10 -0.74 0.89
CA GLY A 66 10.56 0.09 2.00
C GLY A 66 11.39 1.26 1.50
N ILE A 67 11.22 2.44 2.11
CA ILE A 67 12.01 3.64 1.80
C ILE A 67 13.37 3.69 2.54
N GLY A 68 13.72 2.62 3.26
CA GLY A 68 14.98 2.53 4.01
C GLY A 68 15.03 3.28 5.34
N MET A 69 13.95 3.96 5.74
CA MET A 69 13.85 4.70 7.00
C MET A 69 12.47 4.58 7.65
N SER A 70 12.45 4.64 8.98
CA SER A 70 11.20 4.71 9.75
C SER A 70 10.77 6.17 9.88
N THR A 71 9.47 6.43 9.74
CA THR A 71 8.92 7.77 9.84
C THR A 71 7.56 7.75 10.54
N PHE A 72 7.14 8.92 11.00
CA PHE A 72 5.81 9.18 11.56
C PHE A 72 5.07 10.13 10.62
N GLU A 73 3.78 9.83 10.38
CA GLU A 73 2.85 10.62 9.55
C GLU A 73 3.45 11.16 8.25
N PRO A 74 3.98 10.28 7.36
CA PRO A 74 4.52 10.74 6.09
C PRO A 74 3.40 11.26 5.20
N THR A 75 3.72 12.31 4.46
CA THR A 75 2.93 12.83 3.35
C THR A 75 3.71 12.63 2.06
N MET A 76 3.02 12.61 0.94
CA MET A 76 3.63 12.29 -0.34
C MET A 76 3.04 13.09 -1.49
N GLY A 77 3.87 13.36 -2.49
CA GLY A 77 3.47 14.01 -3.74
C GLY A 77 4.38 13.58 -4.88
N ILE A 78 3.91 13.75 -6.12
CA ILE A 78 4.61 13.32 -7.32
C ILE A 78 4.78 14.54 -8.22
N THR A 79 5.99 14.78 -8.70
CA THR A 79 6.30 15.85 -9.66
C THR A 79 6.05 15.40 -11.10
N GLU A 80 6.08 16.31 -12.07
CA GLU A 80 5.90 15.97 -13.50
C GLU A 80 7.07 15.13 -14.07
N SER A 81 8.20 15.03 -13.35
CA SER A 81 9.31 14.12 -13.66
C SER A 81 9.06 12.68 -13.20
N ASP A 82 7.87 12.38 -12.67
CA ASP A 82 7.50 11.11 -12.04
C ASP A 82 8.34 10.76 -10.79
N THR A 83 9.03 11.74 -10.20
CA THR A 83 9.71 11.57 -8.92
C THR A 83 8.70 11.60 -7.78
N LEU A 84 8.69 10.54 -6.96
CA LEU A 84 7.87 10.49 -5.75
C LEU A 84 8.61 11.13 -4.58
N PHE A 85 8.05 12.20 -4.02
CA PHE A 85 8.55 12.82 -2.81
C PHE A 85 7.74 12.39 -1.60
N MET A 86 8.43 12.10 -0.49
CA MET A 86 7.84 11.73 0.78
C MET A 86 8.48 12.49 1.94
N SER A 87 7.66 12.91 2.90
CA SER A 87 8.13 13.56 4.11
C SER A 87 8.58 12.50 5.13
N SER A 88 9.67 12.78 5.84
CA SER A 88 10.18 11.85 6.86
C SER A 88 10.60 12.53 8.15
N TYR A 89 9.94 12.19 9.26
CA TYR A 89 10.16 12.81 10.57
C TYR A 89 11.55 12.48 11.13
N GLY A 90 12.32 13.51 11.50
CA GLY A 90 13.56 13.38 12.27
C GLY A 90 14.74 12.75 11.53
N ASN A 91 14.57 12.35 10.27
CA ASN A 91 15.63 11.74 9.46
C ASN A 91 16.43 12.75 8.63
N GLY A 92 16.05 14.03 8.65
CA GLY A 92 16.80 15.11 8.00
C GLY A 92 17.97 15.62 8.86
N PRO A 93 18.85 16.48 8.30
CA PRO A 93 19.95 17.09 9.03
C PRO A 93 19.46 17.78 10.30
N ALA A 94 20.19 17.61 11.41
CA ALA A 94 19.82 18.15 12.73
C ALA A 94 18.43 17.71 13.26
N GLY A 95 17.89 16.58 12.80
CA GLY A 95 16.57 16.09 13.21
C GLY A 95 15.42 16.89 12.59
N SER A 96 15.67 17.52 11.44
CA SER A 96 14.64 18.15 10.62
C SER A 96 13.79 17.12 9.87
N THR A 97 12.74 17.58 9.21
CA THR A 97 12.01 16.78 8.21
C THR A 97 12.94 16.47 7.04
N ALA A 98 13.15 15.19 6.75
CA ALA A 98 13.79 14.73 5.52
C ALA A 98 12.80 14.82 4.35
N VAL A 99 13.34 15.16 3.17
CA VAL A 99 12.64 15.11 1.88
C VAL A 99 13.17 13.90 1.15
N VAL A 100 12.39 12.83 1.12
CA VAL A 100 12.80 11.56 0.51
C VAL A 100 12.33 11.56 -0.94
N ALA A 101 13.26 11.51 -1.88
CA ALA A 101 12.96 11.32 -3.30
C ALA A 101 13.07 9.84 -3.66
N CYS A 102 12.08 9.31 -4.37
CA CYS A 102 12.05 7.93 -4.82
C CYS A 102 11.63 7.79 -6.28
N ASP A 103 12.22 6.83 -6.98
CA ASP A 103 11.94 6.45 -8.37
C ASP A 103 10.96 5.25 -8.45
N LEU A 104 9.95 5.24 -7.58
CA LEU A 104 8.99 4.14 -7.46
C LEU A 104 7.89 4.15 -8.54
N ILE A 105 7.73 5.26 -9.26
CA ILE A 105 6.68 5.41 -10.28
C ILE A 105 7.08 4.65 -11.55
N GLY A 106 6.16 3.80 -12.06
CA GLY A 106 6.38 3.04 -13.29
C GLY A 106 7.14 1.71 -13.12
N MET A 107 7.51 1.34 -11.89
CA MET A 107 8.15 0.06 -11.59
C MET A 107 7.18 -1.11 -11.87
N THR A 108 7.47 -1.90 -12.89
CA THR A 108 6.60 -3.01 -13.36
C THR A 108 7.32 -4.35 -13.53
N GLU A 109 8.64 -4.35 -13.81
CA GLU A 109 9.38 -5.57 -14.17
C GLU A 109 10.60 -5.88 -13.28
N ALA A 110 11.30 -4.87 -12.76
CA ALA A 110 12.50 -5.05 -11.95
C ALA A 110 12.38 -4.31 -10.61
N LEU A 111 12.82 -4.98 -9.54
CA LEU A 111 12.97 -4.43 -8.19
C LEU A 111 14.29 -3.65 -8.10
N ASP A 112 14.38 -2.57 -8.86
CA ASP A 112 15.51 -1.63 -8.79
C ASP A 112 14.92 -0.24 -8.59
N TYR A 113 14.90 0.19 -7.33
CA TYR A 113 14.40 1.50 -6.93
C TYR A 113 15.35 2.08 -5.87
N SER A 114 15.44 3.40 -5.86
CA SER A 114 16.17 4.21 -4.91
C SER A 114 15.21 5.10 -4.14
N CYS A 115 15.53 5.32 -2.87
CA CYS A 115 14.82 6.24 -1.99
C CYS A 115 15.86 6.92 -1.11
N GLU A 116 16.06 8.22 -1.29
CA GLU A 116 17.14 8.96 -0.63
C GLU A 116 16.65 10.29 -0.08
N ASN A 117 17.19 10.69 1.07
CA ASN A 117 16.96 12.05 1.58
C ASN A 117 17.77 13.04 0.73
N VAL A 118 17.08 13.89 -0.03
CA VAL A 118 17.68 14.93 -0.88
C VAL A 118 17.74 16.30 -0.20
N TYR A 119 17.20 16.43 1.01
CA TYR A 119 17.20 17.69 1.75
C TYR A 119 18.59 18.01 2.34
N ASP A 120 19.27 18.99 1.73
CA ASP A 120 20.62 19.47 2.12
C ASP A 120 20.73 21.02 2.14
N PRO A 121 19.96 21.72 3.01
CA PRO A 121 20.07 23.17 3.11
C PRO A 121 21.30 23.60 3.92
N LEU A 122 21.77 24.83 3.68
CA LEU A 122 22.81 25.44 4.49
C LEU A 122 22.43 25.58 5.98
N LEU A 123 21.15 25.86 6.26
CA LEU A 123 20.59 26.03 7.61
C LEU A 123 19.30 25.21 7.72
N PRO A 124 19.37 23.96 8.20
CA PRO A 124 18.18 23.13 8.30
C PRO A 124 17.23 23.61 9.38
N ILE A 125 15.94 23.49 9.10
CA ILE A 125 14.88 23.67 10.08
C ILE A 125 14.85 22.50 11.07
N ALA A 126 15.67 22.57 12.10
CA ALA A 126 15.83 21.50 13.08
C ALA A 126 14.55 21.23 13.89
N ASN A 127 14.37 19.98 14.33
CA ASN A 127 13.38 19.57 15.33
C ASN A 127 11.91 19.85 14.96
N SER A 128 11.57 19.62 13.69
CA SER A 128 10.19 19.66 13.19
C SER A 128 9.41 18.44 13.68
N ASN A 129 8.20 18.63 14.20
CA ASN A 129 7.42 17.57 14.83
C ASN A 129 6.34 16.93 13.94
N ASP A 130 6.03 17.52 12.80
CA ASP A 130 4.94 17.10 11.92
C ASP A 130 5.37 17.37 10.46
N PRO A 131 5.97 16.37 9.78
CA PRO A 131 6.60 16.57 8.49
C PRO A 131 5.55 16.58 7.36
N TYR A 132 5.41 17.70 6.65
CA TYR A 132 4.43 17.79 5.55
C TYR A 132 5.08 18.25 4.25
N ILE A 133 4.83 17.50 3.17
CA ILE A 133 5.21 17.81 1.80
C ILE A 133 3.94 17.92 0.96
N TYR A 134 3.90 18.97 0.15
CA TYR A 134 2.95 19.15 -0.93
C TYR A 134 3.72 19.32 -2.24
N VAL A 135 3.25 18.66 -3.30
CA VAL A 135 3.74 18.90 -4.64
C VAL A 135 2.63 19.54 -5.45
N ASP A 136 2.89 20.74 -5.99
CA ASP A 136 1.99 21.41 -6.91
C ASP A 136 2.00 20.69 -8.26
N GLN A 137 0.85 20.16 -8.65
CA GLN A 137 0.70 19.38 -9.89
C GLN A 137 0.83 20.21 -11.17
N TRP A 138 0.77 21.54 -11.11
CA TRP A 138 0.88 22.39 -12.30
C TRP A 138 2.28 22.97 -12.52
N THR A 139 3.09 23.01 -11.47
CA THR A 139 4.41 23.65 -11.52
C THR A 139 5.53 22.72 -11.09
N SER A 140 5.20 21.54 -10.58
CA SER A 140 6.14 20.63 -9.90
C SER A 140 6.86 21.25 -8.71
N ARG A 141 6.38 22.40 -8.19
CA ARG A 141 6.93 23.00 -6.97
C ARG A 141 6.68 22.08 -5.79
N ILE A 142 7.77 21.73 -5.11
CA ILE A 142 7.72 21.01 -3.85
C ILE A 142 7.65 22.04 -2.74
N MET A 143 6.67 21.94 -1.85
CA MET A 143 6.57 22.72 -0.63
C MET A 143 6.74 21.80 0.56
N LYS A 144 7.68 22.15 1.43
CA LYS A 144 7.97 21.48 2.69
C LYS A 144 7.53 22.38 3.83
N PHE A 145 6.70 21.85 4.71
CA PHE A 145 6.22 22.53 5.90
C PHE A 145 6.81 21.83 7.11
N ASP A 146 7.43 22.63 7.97
CA ASP A 146 7.89 22.18 9.27
C ASP A 146 7.06 22.85 10.34
N MET A 147 6.51 22.03 11.23
CA MET A 147 5.80 22.51 12.39
C MET A 147 6.68 22.39 13.63
N HIS A 148 6.71 23.46 14.43
CA HIS A 148 7.26 23.46 15.78
C HIS A 148 6.19 23.87 16.76
N ALA A 149 6.02 23.07 17.81
CA ALA A 149 5.02 23.30 18.85
C ALA A 149 5.01 24.72 19.46
N LEU A 150 6.16 25.43 19.48
CA LEU A 150 6.29 26.75 20.13
C LEU A 150 6.76 27.89 19.21
N MET A 151 7.29 27.60 18.03
CA MET A 151 7.87 28.61 17.13
C MET A 151 6.92 28.99 15.98
N GLY A 152 5.99 28.10 15.63
CA GLY A 152 5.08 28.25 14.50
C GLY A 152 5.39 27.24 13.40
N MET A 153 5.04 27.62 12.17
CA MET A 153 5.30 26.81 10.98
C MET A 153 6.25 27.56 10.05
N THR A 154 7.24 26.87 9.53
CA THR A 154 8.09 27.37 8.44
C THR A 154 7.75 26.64 7.14
N VAL A 155 7.93 27.34 6.03
CA VAL A 155 7.72 26.77 4.69
C VAL A 155 8.98 26.99 3.89
N GLU A 156 9.49 25.89 3.34
CA GLU A 156 10.56 25.87 2.34
C GLU A 156 9.97 25.32 1.04
N TRP A 157 10.58 25.66 -0.09
CA TRP A 157 10.13 25.14 -1.37
C TRP A 157 11.32 24.91 -2.30
N SER A 158 11.13 23.98 -3.24
CA SER A 158 12.04 23.69 -4.32
C SER A 158 11.30 23.78 -5.65
N ASP A 159 11.92 24.42 -6.63
CA ASP A 159 11.45 24.54 -8.01
C ASP A 159 12.28 23.69 -8.99
N ASP A 160 13.18 22.84 -8.47
CA ASP A 160 14.18 22.09 -9.24
C ASP A 160 14.26 20.61 -8.83
N ASP A 161 13.10 20.01 -8.55
CA ASP A 161 12.95 18.59 -8.20
C ASP A 161 13.75 18.19 -6.94
N GLY A 162 13.81 19.10 -5.97
CA GLY A 162 14.44 18.86 -4.67
C GLY A 162 15.95 19.07 -4.63
N ALA A 163 16.55 19.65 -5.67
CA ALA A 163 17.99 19.92 -5.71
C ALA A 163 18.38 21.17 -4.90
N SER A 164 17.51 22.18 -4.78
CA SER A 164 17.69 23.35 -3.91
C SER A 164 16.41 23.99 -3.39
#